data_AF-R6D3U1-F1
#
_entry.id   AF-R6D3U1-F1
#
_cell.length_a   1.000
_cell.length_b   1.000
_cell.length_c   1.000
_cell.angle_alpha   90.00
_cell.angle_beta   90.00
_cell.angle_gamma   90.00
#
_symmetry.space_group_name_H-M   'P 1'
#
loop_
_entity.id
_entity.type
_entity.pdbx_description
1 polymer ?
#
loop_
_entity_poly.entity_id
_entity_poly.type
_entity_poly.pdbx_seq_one_letter_code
_entity_poly.pdbx_strand_id
1 'polypeptide(L)'
;MDMRIFQVKSNKALPHTGSILIASPLLYDYHFARSVVLMITHNSEGSMGIVMNKDFRYHISLNQLVPNLETAPLIPVYKGGPVDRSTIFFLHTTRFGGFISSRQWSVLKW
;
A
#
# COMPACT_ATOMS: atom_id res chain seq x y z
N MET A 1 4.68 7.61 -31.07
CA MET A 1 4.27 7.29 -29.68
C MET A 1 2.82 6.83 -29.72
N ASP A 2 2.50 5.73 -29.05
CA ASP A 2 1.13 5.20 -29.01
C ASP A 2 0.29 5.97 -27.96
N MET A 3 -0.71 6.73 -28.41
CA MET A 3 -1.57 7.54 -27.52
C MET A 3 -2.55 6.69 -26.68
N ARG A 4 -2.69 5.39 -26.97
CA ARG A 4 -3.58 4.49 -26.21
C ARG A 4 -3.15 4.32 -24.76
N ILE A 5 -1.88 4.56 -24.43
CA ILE A 5 -1.36 4.50 -23.05
C ILE A 5 -1.99 5.55 -22.12
N PHE A 6 -2.54 6.64 -22.67
CA PHE A 6 -3.25 7.67 -21.90
C PHE A 6 -4.76 7.40 -21.79
N GLN A 7 -5.29 6.44 -22.55
CA GLN A 7 -6.69 6.02 -22.46
C GLN A 7 -6.86 4.95 -21.37
N VAL A 8 -6.57 5.32 -20.12
CA VAL A 8 -6.84 4.41 -18.98
C VAL A 8 -8.35 4.33 -18.77
N LYS A 9 -8.94 3.20 -19.14
CA LYS A 9 -10.34 2.89 -18.87
C LYS A 9 -10.45 2.23 -17.49
N SER A 10 -11.25 2.82 -16.61
CA SER A 10 -11.63 2.16 -15.37
C SER A 10 -12.37 0.87 -15.67
N ASN A 11 -12.09 -0.18 -14.90
CA ASN A 11 -12.83 -1.45 -14.97
C ASN A 11 -14.26 -1.35 -14.42
N LYS A 12 -14.67 -0.16 -13.93
CA LYS A 12 -15.99 0.12 -13.31
C LYS A 12 -16.32 -0.78 -12.13
N ALA A 13 -15.35 -1.51 -11.57
CA ALA A 13 -15.55 -2.27 -10.36
C ALA A 13 -15.66 -1.31 -9.18
N LEU A 14 -16.66 -1.52 -8.34
CA LEU A 14 -16.78 -0.77 -7.10
C LEU A 14 -15.66 -1.19 -6.14
N PRO A 15 -14.99 -0.22 -5.48
CA PRO A 15 -13.99 -0.53 -4.46
C PRO A 15 -14.60 -1.37 -3.33
N HIS A 16 -13.80 -2.29 -2.82
CA HIS A 16 -14.12 -3.09 -1.63
C HIS A 16 -12.80 -3.44 -0.92
N THR A 17 -12.89 -3.92 0.33
CA THR A 17 -11.71 -4.43 1.05
C THR A 17 -10.94 -5.45 0.21
N GLY A 18 -9.62 -5.26 0.11
CA GLY A 18 -8.73 -6.05 -0.74
C GLY A 18 -8.57 -5.54 -2.17
N SER A 19 -9.35 -4.53 -2.59
CA SER A 19 -9.17 -3.91 -3.92
C SER A 19 -7.81 -3.23 -4.05
N ILE A 20 -7.24 -3.29 -5.25
CA ILE A 20 -6.06 -2.49 -5.63
C ILE A 20 -6.54 -1.34 -6.50
N LEU A 21 -6.30 -0.12 -6.04
CA LEU A 21 -6.57 1.10 -6.79
C LEU A 21 -5.29 1.56 -7.48
N ILE A 22 -5.37 1.78 -8.79
CA ILE A 22 -4.26 2.25 -9.61
C ILE A 22 -4.54 3.71 -9.98
N ALA A 23 -3.63 4.61 -9.64
CA ALA A 23 -3.76 6.01 -9.96
C ALA A 23 -3.83 6.22 -11.49
N SER A 24 -4.72 7.10 -11.92
CA SER A 24 -4.72 7.58 -13.30
C SER A 24 -3.36 8.21 -13.63
N PRO A 25 -2.80 8.00 -14.83
CA PRO A 25 -1.59 8.69 -15.27
C PRO A 25 -1.70 10.22 -15.24
N LEU A 26 -2.93 10.74 -15.31
CA LEU A 26 -3.26 12.17 -15.29
C LEU A 26 -3.59 12.70 -13.89
N LEU A 27 -3.55 11.85 -12.86
CA LEU A 27 -3.81 12.29 -11.48
C LEU A 27 -2.65 13.17 -11.00
N TYR A 28 -2.94 14.47 -10.88
CA TYR A 28 -1.98 15.46 -10.41
C TYR A 28 -2.13 15.69 -8.90
N ASP A 29 -1.59 14.76 -8.12
CA ASP A 29 -1.56 14.84 -6.66
C ASP A 29 -0.21 14.34 -6.14
N TYR A 30 0.46 15.09 -5.26
CA TYR A 30 1.79 14.70 -4.77
C TYR A 30 1.80 13.35 -4.03
N HIS A 31 0.75 13.07 -3.27
CA HIS A 31 0.61 11.86 -2.46
C HIS A 31 0.16 10.65 -3.28
N PHE A 32 -0.61 10.84 -4.35
CA PHE A 32 -1.23 9.74 -5.11
C PHE A 32 -0.84 9.66 -6.60
N ALA A 33 -0.09 10.62 -7.15
CA ALA A 33 0.43 10.50 -8.51
C ALA A 33 1.26 9.22 -8.64
N ARG A 34 0.94 8.41 -9.65
CA ARG A 34 1.56 7.11 -9.93
C ARG A 34 1.49 6.11 -8.76
N SER A 35 0.52 6.25 -7.86
CA SER A 35 0.39 5.31 -6.73
C SER A 35 -0.37 4.03 -7.09
N VAL A 36 -0.03 2.97 -6.37
CA VAL A 36 -0.82 1.75 -6.23
C VAL A 36 -1.26 1.68 -4.78
N VAL A 37 -2.57 1.69 -4.54
CA VAL A 37 -3.16 1.72 -3.20
C VAL A 37 -3.88 0.40 -2.93
N LEU A 38 -3.55 -0.26 -1.82
CA LEU A 38 -4.31 -1.40 -1.31
C LEU A 38 -5.43 -0.89 -0.40
N MET A 39 -6.67 -1.29 -0.68
CA MET A 39 -7.81 -1.02 0.17
C MET A 39 -7.85 -2.00 1.35
N ILE A 40 -7.67 -1.50 2.57
CA ILE A 40 -7.69 -2.31 3.80
C ILE A 40 -9.12 -2.42 4.33
N THR A 41 -9.83 -1.28 4.39
CA THR A 41 -11.23 -1.25 4.81
C THR A 41 -12.02 -0.37 3.86
N HIS A 42 -13.25 -0.79 3.55
CA HIS A 42 -14.22 0.03 2.82
C HIS A 42 -15.62 -0.32 3.31
N ASN A 43 -16.25 0.60 4.03
CA ASN A 43 -17.58 0.43 4.59
C ASN A 43 -18.33 1.78 4.62
N SER A 44 -19.51 1.81 5.24
CA SER A 44 -20.34 3.02 5.37
C SER A 44 -19.70 4.12 6.22
N GLU A 45 -18.77 3.79 7.10
CA GLU A 45 -18.08 4.77 7.96
C GLU A 45 -16.89 5.42 7.24
N GLY A 46 -16.32 4.73 6.23
CA GLY A 46 -15.25 5.29 5.43
C GLY A 46 -14.39 4.23 4.74
N SER A 47 -13.25 4.70 4.25
CA SER A 47 -12.26 3.88 3.54
C SER A 47 -10.88 4.11 4.10
N MET A 48 -10.12 3.03 4.26
CA MET A 48 -8.71 3.09 4.63
C MET A 48 -7.90 2.29 3.62
N GLY A 49 -6.83 2.89 3.11
CA GLY A 49 -5.91 2.23 2.21
C GLY A 49 -4.47 2.67 2.42
N ILE A 50 -3.54 1.86 1.92
CA ILE A 50 -2.10 2.09 2.02
C ILE A 50 -1.50 2.12 0.61
N VAL A 51 -0.69 3.14 0.35
CA VAL A 51 0.17 3.23 -0.83
C VAL A 51 1.31 2.22 -0.72
N MET A 52 1.45 1.36 -1.72
CA MET A 52 2.41 0.24 -1.69
C MET A 52 3.71 0.52 -2.47
N ASN A 53 3.74 1.55 -3.32
CA ASN A 53 4.81 1.75 -4.30
C ASN A 53 5.49 3.13 -4.18
N LYS A 54 5.54 3.72 -2.98
CA LYS A 54 6.20 5.01 -2.75
C LYS A 54 7.29 4.93 -1.70
N ASP A 55 8.49 5.29 -2.11
CA ASP A 55 9.67 5.33 -1.25
C ASP A 55 9.84 6.66 -0.50
N PHE A 56 10.62 6.61 0.58
CA PHE A 56 11.25 7.78 1.15
C PHE A 56 12.46 8.22 0.32
N ARG A 57 12.73 9.53 0.27
CA ARG A 57 13.85 10.09 -0.49
C ARG A 57 15.20 9.51 -0.06
N TYR A 58 15.34 9.21 1.22
CA TYR A 58 16.57 8.70 1.82
C TYR A 58 16.55 7.20 2.09
N HIS A 59 15.57 6.45 1.56
CA HIS A 59 15.40 5.00 1.78
C HIS A 59 15.56 4.60 3.25
N ILE A 60 14.47 4.68 4.01
CA ILE A 60 14.48 4.37 5.44
C ILE A 60 14.27 2.86 5.60
N SER A 61 14.97 2.27 6.56
CA SER A 61 14.75 0.90 7.00
C SER A 61 14.15 0.85 8.40
N LEU A 62 13.43 -0.23 8.71
CA LEU A 62 12.80 -0.42 10.01
C LEU A 62 13.83 -0.50 11.13
N ASN A 63 14.99 -1.06 10.84
CA ASN A 63 16.11 -1.21 11.77
C ASN A 63 16.62 0.16 12.27
N GLN A 64 16.49 1.21 11.45
CA GLN A 64 16.81 2.59 11.85
C GLN A 64 15.73 3.23 12.73
N LEU A 65 14.49 2.73 12.66
CA LEU A 65 13.35 3.24 13.42
C LEU A 65 13.16 2.50 14.75
N VAL A 66 13.61 1.24 14.81
CA VAL A 66 13.43 0.34 15.95
C VAL A 66 14.80 -0.24 16.34
N PRO A 67 15.45 0.31 17.38
CA PRO A 67 16.81 -0.08 17.79
C PRO A 67 16.96 -1.58 18.09
N ASN A 68 15.91 -2.22 18.62
CA ASN A 68 15.90 -3.65 18.93
C ASN A 68 15.99 -4.55 17.68
N LEU A 69 15.89 -4.00 16.47
CA LEU A 69 15.99 -4.73 15.22
C LEU A 69 17.32 -4.50 14.49
N GLU A 70 18.33 -3.88 15.12
CA GLU A 70 19.62 -3.59 14.47
C GLU A 70 20.30 -4.81 13.82
N THR A 71 20.16 -6.00 14.42
CA THR A 71 20.75 -7.25 13.91
C THR A 71 19.83 -8.03 12.96
N ALA A 72 18.57 -7.61 12.82
CA ALA A 72 17.63 -8.23 11.91
C ALA A 72 17.99 -7.90 10.44
N PRO A 73 17.52 -8.71 9.47
CA PRO A 73 17.61 -8.34 8.06
C PRO A 73 17.07 -6.92 7.82
N LEU A 74 17.66 -6.21 6.86
CA LEU A 74 17.23 -4.85 6.52
C LEU A 74 15.80 -4.88 5.96
N ILE A 75 14.85 -4.28 6.66
CA ILE A 75 13.45 -4.23 6.22
C ILE A 75 13.17 -2.83 5.67
N PRO A 76 12.89 -2.66 4.38
CA PRO A 76 12.59 -1.34 3.80
C PRO A 76 11.26 -0.80 4.31
N VAL A 77 11.20 0.52 4.54
CA VAL A 77 10.00 1.24 4.96
C VAL A 77 9.52 2.14 3.84
N TYR A 78 8.23 2.09 3.55
CA TYR A 78 7.57 2.82 2.47
C TYR A 78 6.60 3.87 3.01
N LYS A 79 6.28 4.88 2.19
CA LYS A 79 5.27 5.88 2.50
C LYS A 79 3.88 5.30 2.28
N GLY A 80 3.18 4.98 3.37
CA GLY A 80 1.83 4.41 3.30
C GLY A 80 0.72 5.39 2.91
N GLY A 81 0.94 6.69 3.01
CA GLY A 81 -0.07 7.70 2.67
C GLY A 81 0.22 9.07 3.27
N PRO A 82 -0.66 10.06 3.06
CA PRO A 82 -0.50 11.40 3.64
C PRO A 82 -0.87 11.48 5.13
N VAL A 83 -1.66 10.53 5.63
CA VAL A 83 -2.25 10.53 6.98
C VAL A 83 -1.36 9.78 7.96
N ASP A 84 -1.21 10.36 9.17
CA ASP A 84 -0.55 9.79 10.35
C ASP A 84 0.80 9.09 10.08
N ARG A 85 1.89 9.84 10.30
CA ARG A 85 3.26 9.33 10.12
C ARG A 85 3.85 8.68 11.38
N SER A 86 3.08 8.62 12.47
CA SER A 86 3.53 8.00 13.73
C SER A 86 3.17 6.52 13.84
N THR A 87 2.32 6.00 12.95
CA THR A 87 1.91 4.59 12.94
C THR A 87 2.65 3.82 11.85
N ILE A 88 3.19 2.63 12.19
CA ILE A 88 3.77 1.69 11.24
C ILE A 88 2.77 0.58 10.93
N PHE A 89 2.57 0.31 9.64
CA PHE A 89 1.74 -0.79 9.17
C PHE A 89 2.59 -1.88 8.53
N PHE A 90 2.34 -3.13 8.93
CA PHE A 90 2.98 -4.30 8.31
C PHE A 90 2.02 -4.99 7.36
N LEU A 91 2.38 -5.02 6.07
CA LEU A 91 1.70 -5.83 5.07
C LEU A 91 2.48 -7.13 4.88
N HIS A 92 1.83 -8.26 5.15
CA HIS A 92 2.41 -9.58 4.98
C HIS A 92 1.37 -10.57 4.49
N THR A 93 1.83 -11.65 3.87
CA THR A 93 0.99 -12.80 3.52
C THR A 93 0.85 -13.69 4.73
N THR A 94 -0.37 -14.11 5.06
CA THR A 94 -0.57 -15.16 6.05
C THR A 94 -0.14 -16.48 5.42
N ARG A 95 0.85 -17.17 6.00
CA ARG A 95 1.20 -18.53 5.56
C ARG A 95 0.26 -19.50 6.23
N PHE A 96 -0.91 -19.73 5.63
CA PHE A 96 -1.79 -20.83 6.04
C PHE A 96 -1.35 -22.09 5.30
N GLY A 97 -0.97 -23.14 6.03
CA GLY A 97 -0.51 -24.41 5.46
C GLY A 97 -1.56 -25.03 4.54
N GLY A 98 -1.14 -25.38 3.31
CA GLY A 98 -1.84 -26.31 2.42
C GLY A 98 -2.75 -25.72 1.34
N PHE A 99 -3.35 -24.55 1.55
CA PHE A 99 -4.19 -23.90 0.53
C PHE A 99 -3.98 -22.38 0.60
N ILE A 100 -3.54 -21.78 -0.51
CA ILE A 100 -3.55 -20.34 -0.68
C ILE A 100 -5.02 -19.92 -0.85
N SER A 101 -5.73 -19.73 0.26
CA SER A 101 -6.99 -18.99 0.22
C SER A 101 -6.63 -17.58 -0.25
N SER A 102 -7.17 -17.20 -1.41
CA SER A 102 -6.90 -15.95 -2.09
C SER A 102 -7.39 -14.70 -1.32
N ARG A 103 -7.74 -14.80 -0.03
CA ARG A 103 -8.51 -13.77 0.69
C ARG A 103 -8.16 -13.57 2.18
N GLN A 104 -6.88 -13.54 2.58
CA GLN A 104 -6.57 -13.08 3.94
C GLN A 104 -5.19 -12.42 4.10
N TRP A 105 -5.20 -11.10 4.34
CA TRP A 105 -4.05 -10.26 4.61
C TRP A 105 -4.31 -9.59 5.96
N SER A 106 -3.34 -9.66 6.86
CA SER A 106 -3.44 -9.05 8.19
C SER A 106 -2.61 -7.77 8.19
N VAL A 107 -3.26 -6.65 8.46
CA VAL A 107 -2.59 -5.38 8.74
C VAL A 107 -2.46 -5.27 10.25
N LEU A 108 -1.25 -5.40 10.77
CA LEU A 108 -0.98 -5.15 12.17
C LEU A 108 -0.67 -3.67 12.36
N LYS A 109 -1.44 -3.03 13.24
CA LYS A 109 -1.17 -1.70 13.78
C LYS A 109 -0.48 -1.89 15.13
N TRP A 110 0.73 -1.36 15.25
CA TRP A 110 1.43 -1.21 16.53
C TRP A 110 1.43 0.27 16.91
#